data_AF-A0A967SZ11-F1
#
_entry.id   AF-A0A967SZ11-F1
#
_cell.length_a   1.000
_cell.length_b   1.000
_cell.length_c   1.000
_cell.angle_alpha   90.00
_cell.angle_beta   90.00
_cell.angle_gamma   90.00
#
_symmetry.space_group_name_H-M   'P 1'
#
loop_
_entity.id
_entity.type
_entity.pdbx_description
1 polymer ?
#
loop_
_entity_poly.entity_id
_entity_poly.type
_entity_poly.pdbx_seq_one_letter_code
_entity_poly.pdbx_strand_id
1 'polypeptide(L)'
;QKALKRLDEKIAVIESEQAEQSNTKIREVKDARDASVGELEERRKEIEAKFDEEIAEKLDPIIKAGQRLEQNLQDDMGSSPKTDIHFPDTEIVVVKSSESIANKHISKVQKIVKDQLEELERG
;
A
#
# COMPACT_ATOMS: atom_id res chain seq x y z
N GLN A 1 69.36 -18.15 -18.36
CA GLN A 1 68.00 -18.62 -18.73
C GLN A 1 67.22 -19.24 -17.57
N LYS A 2 67.82 -20.06 -16.67
CA LYS A 2 67.10 -20.67 -15.51
C LYS A 2 66.50 -19.66 -14.52
N ALA A 3 67.15 -18.51 -14.31
CA ALA A 3 66.67 -17.47 -13.38
C ALA A 3 65.42 -16.74 -13.89
N LEU A 4 65.33 -16.49 -15.20
CA LEU A 4 64.16 -15.88 -15.85
C LEU A 4 62.94 -16.80 -15.74
N LYS A 5 63.10 -18.07 -16.11
CA LYS A 5 62.03 -19.07 -16.00
C LYS A 5 61.47 -19.19 -14.58
N ARG A 6 62.34 -19.14 -13.56
CA ARG A 6 61.93 -19.16 -12.15
C ARG A 6 61.19 -17.88 -11.72
N LEU A 7 61.49 -16.75 -12.35
CA LEU A 7 60.77 -15.50 -12.11
C LEU A 7 59.38 -15.55 -12.74
N ASP A 8 59.28 -16.04 -13.98
CA ASP A 8 58.00 -16.22 -14.69
C ASP A 8 57.08 -17.19 -13.94
N GLU A 9 57.61 -18.31 -13.45
CA GLU A 9 56.87 -19.27 -12.62
C GLU A 9 56.35 -18.63 -11.32
N LYS A 10 57.13 -17.76 -10.67
CA LYS A 10 56.70 -17.03 -9.47
C LYS A 10 55.64 -15.98 -9.77
N ILE A 11 55.79 -15.26 -10.88
CA ILE A 11 54.80 -14.26 -11.33
C ILE A 11 53.46 -14.95 -11.57
N ALA A 12 53.44 -16.07 -12.29
CA ALA A 12 52.23 -16.83 -12.56
C ALA A 12 51.52 -17.31 -11.28
N VAL A 13 52.28 -17.77 -10.28
CA VAL A 13 51.71 -18.16 -8.97
C VAL A 13 51.10 -16.96 -8.25
N ILE A 14 51.82 -15.84 -8.19
CA ILE A 14 51.33 -14.61 -7.53
C ILE A 14 50.07 -14.08 -8.23
N GLU A 15 50.04 -14.08 -9.56
CA GLU A 15 48.87 -13.66 -10.35
C GLU A 15 47.67 -14.56 -10.10
N SER A 16 47.88 -15.88 -10.02
CA SER A 16 46.82 -16.84 -9.70
C SER A 16 46.28 -16.64 -8.28
N GLU A 17 47.15 -16.47 -7.29
CA GLU A 17 46.75 -16.22 -5.89
C GLU A 17 45.99 -14.90 -5.77
N GLN A 18 46.43 -13.84 -6.46
CA GLN A 18 45.71 -12.56 -6.49
C GLN A 18 44.34 -12.68 -7.15
N ALA A 19 44.23 -13.44 -8.25
CA ALA A 19 42.95 -13.69 -8.92
C ALA A 19 41.99 -14.46 -8.00
N GLU A 20 42.48 -15.48 -7.28
CA GLU A 20 41.68 -16.25 -6.33
C GLU A 20 41.19 -15.38 -5.17
N GLN A 21 42.07 -14.57 -4.57
CA GLN A 21 41.70 -13.64 -3.50
C GLN A 21 40.66 -12.62 -3.97
N SER A 22 40.82 -12.08 -5.19
CA SER A 22 39.85 -11.15 -5.79
C SER A 22 38.50 -11.81 -5.98
N ASN A 23 38.47 -13.03 -6.53
CA ASN A 23 37.24 -13.79 -6.74
C ASN A 23 36.52 -14.12 -5.43
N THR A 24 37.26 -14.46 -4.38
CA THR A 24 36.69 -14.70 -3.04
C THR A 24 36.05 -13.44 -2.49
N LYS A 25 36.73 -12.29 -2.54
CA LYS A 25 36.16 -11.00 -2.11
C LYS A 25 34.93 -10.61 -2.92
N ILE A 26 34.95 -10.82 -4.23
CA ILE A 26 33.79 -10.57 -5.09
C ILE A 26 32.60 -11.44 -4.67
N ARG A 27 32.84 -12.71 -4.34
CA ARG A 27 31.79 -13.62 -3.88
C ARG A 27 31.22 -13.16 -2.54
N GLU A 28 32.06 -12.87 -1.56
CA GLU A 28 31.64 -12.39 -0.24
C GLU A 28 30.80 -11.10 -0.34
N VAL A 29 31.22 -10.15 -1.16
CA VAL A 29 30.48 -8.90 -1.39
C VAL A 29 29.15 -9.17 -2.07
N LYS A 30 29.10 -10.08 -3.05
CA LYS A 30 27.85 -10.47 -3.73
C LYS A 30 26.88 -11.14 -2.77
N ASP A 31 27.35 -12.10 -1.99
CA ASP A 31 26.52 -12.85 -1.04
C ASP A 31 25.95 -11.91 0.03
N ALA A 32 26.78 -11.00 0.57
CA ALA A 32 26.33 -9.98 1.53
C ALA A 32 25.30 -9.03 0.90
N ARG A 33 25.55 -8.58 -0.33
CA ARG A 33 24.62 -7.71 -1.07
C ARG A 33 23.29 -8.42 -1.32
N ASP A 34 23.32 -9.66 -1.76
CA ASP A 34 22.12 -10.44 -2.08
C ASP A 34 21.28 -10.68 -0.82
N ALA A 35 21.92 -10.97 0.32
CA ALA A 35 21.25 -11.07 1.62
C ALA A 35 20.57 -9.75 2.03
N SER A 36 21.29 -8.62 1.96
CA SER A 36 20.73 -7.30 2.30
C SER A 36 19.59 -6.89 1.35
N VAL A 37 19.68 -7.20 0.06
CA VAL A 37 18.60 -6.94 -0.89
C VAL A 37 17.38 -7.78 -0.54
N GLY A 38 17.56 -9.06 -0.24
CA GLY A 38 16.46 -9.94 0.18
C GLY A 38 15.73 -9.43 1.43
N GLU A 39 16.48 -9.01 2.46
CA GLU A 39 15.91 -8.44 3.69
C GLU A 39 15.12 -7.16 3.41
N LEU A 40 15.66 -6.25 2.57
CA LEU A 40 14.97 -5.02 2.21
C LEU A 40 13.70 -5.28 1.39
N GLU A 41 13.73 -6.27 0.50
CA GLU A 41 12.54 -6.66 -0.27
C GLU A 41 11.45 -7.28 0.61
N GLU A 42 11.83 -8.12 1.57
CA GLU A 42 10.89 -8.70 2.54
C GLU A 42 10.26 -7.59 3.39
N ARG A 43 11.09 -6.69 3.95
CA ARG A 43 10.60 -5.56 4.73
C ARG A 43 9.71 -4.62 3.93
N ARG A 44 10.01 -4.41 2.64
CA ARG A 44 9.15 -3.62 1.75
C ARG A 44 7.77 -4.27 1.61
N LYS A 45 7.72 -5.57 1.35
CA LYS A 45 6.46 -6.32 1.24
C LYS A 45 5.66 -6.30 2.53
N GLU A 46 6.31 -6.42 3.69
CA GLU A 46 5.62 -6.32 4.98
C GLU A 46 5.00 -4.93 5.20
N ILE A 47 5.72 -3.86 4.82
CA ILE A 47 5.21 -2.50 4.94
C ILE A 47 4.04 -2.28 3.98
N GLU A 48 4.17 -2.72 2.71
CA GLU A 48 3.09 -2.66 1.72
C GLU A 48 1.84 -3.40 2.23
N ALA A 49 1.99 -4.62 2.74
CA ALA A 49 0.87 -5.40 3.27
C ALA A 49 0.18 -4.74 4.47
N LYS A 50 0.97 -4.21 5.42
CA LYS A 50 0.40 -3.48 6.59
C LYS A 50 -0.34 -2.22 6.17
N PHE A 51 0.20 -1.50 5.19
CA PHE A 51 -0.45 -0.30 4.67
C PHE A 51 -1.78 -0.64 3.99
N ASP A 52 -1.81 -1.69 3.17
CA ASP A 52 -3.05 -2.17 2.54
C ASP A 52 -4.09 -2.62 3.59
N GLU A 53 -3.66 -3.33 4.64
CA GLU A 53 -4.52 -3.73 5.77
C GLU A 53 -5.07 -2.51 6.51
N GLU A 54 -4.23 -1.53 6.85
CA GLU A 54 -4.65 -0.29 7.53
C GLU A 54 -5.63 0.54 6.68
N ILE A 55 -5.42 0.59 5.37
CA ILE A 55 -6.37 1.21 4.45
C ILE A 55 -7.70 0.45 4.49
N ALA A 56 -7.68 -0.87 4.32
CA ALA A 56 -8.89 -1.68 4.33
C ALA A 56 -9.68 -1.51 5.62
N GLU A 57 -9.02 -1.50 6.79
CA GLU A 57 -9.65 -1.26 8.10
C GLU A 57 -10.36 0.10 8.18
N LYS A 58 -9.85 1.13 7.48
CA LYS A 58 -10.48 2.46 7.42
C LYS A 58 -11.58 2.57 6.37
N LEU A 59 -11.46 1.87 5.23
CA LEU A 59 -12.47 1.90 4.17
C LEU A 59 -13.74 1.11 4.56
N ASP A 60 -13.57 -0.04 5.20
CA ASP A 60 -14.66 -0.93 5.61
C ASP A 60 -15.82 -0.25 6.36
N PRO A 61 -15.59 0.56 7.41
CA PRO A 61 -16.66 1.25 8.12
C PRO A 61 -17.38 2.28 7.25
N ILE A 62 -16.68 2.97 6.35
CA ILE A 62 -17.27 3.98 5.45
C ILE A 62 -18.22 3.32 4.45
N ILE A 63 -17.79 2.19 3.86
CA ILE A 63 -18.63 1.42 2.93
C ILE A 63 -19.88 0.91 3.66
N LYS A 64 -19.72 0.33 4.85
CA LYS A 64 -20.85 -0.17 5.67
C LYS A 64 -21.80 0.95 6.08
N ALA A 65 -21.27 2.12 6.46
CA ALA A 65 -22.06 3.31 6.79
C ALA A 65 -22.89 3.77 5.59
N GLY A 66 -22.28 3.87 4.41
CA GLY A 66 -22.95 4.22 3.17
C GLY A 66 -24.07 3.25 2.80
N GLN A 67 -23.78 1.94 2.79
CA GLN A 67 -24.77 0.90 2.48
C GLN A 67 -25.96 0.93 3.43
N ARG A 68 -25.72 1.07 4.75
CA ARG A 68 -26.80 1.17 5.75
C ARG A 68 -27.66 2.41 5.52
N LEU A 69 -27.03 3.55 5.25
CA LEU A 69 -27.77 4.77 4.98
C LEU A 69 -28.58 4.68 3.68
N GLU A 70 -28.02 4.12 2.62
CA GLU A 70 -28.74 3.88 1.36
C GLU A 70 -29.97 3.00 1.57
N GLN A 71 -29.84 1.91 2.34
CA GLN A 71 -30.95 1.03 2.67
C GLN A 71 -32.05 1.80 3.44
N ASN A 72 -31.68 2.55 4.48
CA ASN A 72 -32.64 3.34 5.25
C ASN A 72 -33.38 4.37 4.38
N LEU A 73 -32.65 5.06 3.49
CA LEU A 73 -33.26 6.03 2.57
C LEU A 73 -34.14 5.37 1.50
N GLN A 74 -33.83 4.14 1.09
CA GLN A 74 -34.70 3.36 0.19
C GLN A 74 -35.98 2.92 0.88
N ASP A 75 -35.89 2.46 2.13
CA ASP A 75 -37.04 2.05 2.92
C ASP A 75 -37.98 3.23 3.22
N ASP A 76 -37.40 4.41 3.47
CA ASP A 76 -38.14 5.65 3.78
C ASP A 76 -38.47 6.50 2.53
N MET A 77 -38.35 5.95 1.32
CA MET A 77 -38.55 6.68 0.06
C MET A 77 -39.91 7.40 0.01
N GLY A 78 -39.90 8.67 -0.38
CA GLY A 78 -41.10 9.52 -0.43
C GLY A 78 -41.53 10.11 0.92
N SER A 79 -41.05 9.57 2.05
CA SER A 79 -41.28 10.15 3.37
C SER A 79 -40.47 11.45 3.57
N SER A 80 -40.79 12.22 4.60
CA SER A 80 -40.05 13.45 4.94
C SER A 80 -39.58 13.37 6.39
N PRO A 81 -38.26 13.34 6.66
CA PRO A 81 -37.74 13.19 8.00
C PRO A 81 -37.97 14.46 8.83
N LYS A 82 -38.14 14.31 10.16
CA LYS A 82 -38.37 15.45 11.06
C LYS A 82 -37.09 16.25 11.33
N THR A 83 -35.93 15.63 11.20
CA THR A 83 -34.61 16.23 11.38
C THR A 83 -33.76 15.98 10.14
N ASP A 84 -32.66 16.72 10.02
CA ASP A 84 -31.68 16.49 8.97
C ASP A 84 -31.08 15.07 9.12
N ILE A 85 -30.92 14.39 7.98
CA ILE A 85 -30.22 13.10 7.91
C ILE A 85 -28.80 13.38 7.45
N HIS A 86 -27.83 13.05 8.30
CA HIS A 86 -26.41 13.20 8.02
C HIS A 86 -25.79 11.88 7.58
N PHE A 87 -24.70 11.95 6.83
CA PHE A 87 -23.87 10.78 6.60
C PHE A 87 -23.15 10.42 7.91
N PRO A 88 -23.12 9.13 8.33
CA PRO A 88 -22.57 8.73 9.62
C PRO A 88 -21.15 9.26 9.86
N ASP A 89 -20.86 9.65 11.10
CA ASP A 89 -19.57 10.19 11.55
C ASP A 89 -19.08 11.44 10.79
N THR A 90 -19.99 12.16 10.12
CA THR A 90 -19.70 13.42 9.43
C THR A 90 -20.80 14.46 9.63
N GLU A 91 -20.46 15.72 9.40
CA GLU A 91 -21.43 16.84 9.37
C GLU A 91 -22.16 16.97 8.02
N ILE A 92 -21.93 16.04 7.08
CA ILE A 92 -22.48 16.13 5.73
C ILE A 92 -23.96 15.78 5.74
N VAL A 93 -24.83 16.80 5.63
CA VAL A 93 -26.28 16.61 5.49
C VAL A 93 -26.57 15.95 4.15
N VAL A 94 -27.22 14.78 4.16
CA VAL A 94 -27.69 14.06 2.98
C VAL A 94 -29.09 14.53 2.60
N VAL A 95 -30.03 14.49 3.54
CA VAL A 95 -31.43 14.94 3.39
C VAL A 95 -31.74 16.00 4.42
N LYS A 96 -32.35 17.12 4.03
CA LYS A 96 -32.80 18.13 5.00
C LYS A 96 -34.10 17.72 5.67
N SER A 97 -34.34 18.21 6.88
CA SER A 97 -35.62 18.10 7.56
C SER A 97 -36.75 18.58 6.64
N SER A 98 -37.86 17.84 6.67
CA SER A 98 -39.08 18.10 5.91
C SER A 98 -38.92 18.02 4.38
N GLU A 99 -37.76 17.61 3.88
CA GLU A 99 -37.55 17.32 2.47
C GLU A 99 -37.95 15.87 2.16
N SER A 100 -38.73 15.65 1.09
CA SER A 100 -39.10 14.30 0.68
C SER A 100 -37.89 13.50 0.19
N ILE A 101 -37.77 12.27 0.67
CA ILE A 101 -36.68 11.37 0.29
C ILE A 101 -36.88 10.93 -1.16
N ALA A 102 -35.85 11.11 -1.99
CA ALA A 102 -35.85 10.80 -3.40
C ALA A 102 -34.50 10.21 -3.85
N ASN A 103 -34.46 9.60 -5.03
CA ASN A 103 -33.26 8.97 -5.61
C ASN A 103 -32.01 9.87 -5.62
N LYS A 104 -32.19 11.20 -5.73
CA LYS A 104 -31.08 12.17 -5.67
C LYS A 104 -30.26 12.07 -4.37
N HIS A 105 -30.90 11.66 -3.26
CA HIS A 105 -30.25 11.51 -1.97
C HIS A 105 -29.45 10.21 -1.89
N ILE A 106 -29.93 9.13 -2.49
CA ILE A 106 -29.15 7.88 -2.67
C ILE A 106 -27.88 8.17 -3.46
N SER A 107 -28.01 8.86 -4.61
CA SER A 107 -26.84 9.26 -5.41
C SER A 107 -25.88 10.16 -4.65
N LYS A 108 -26.38 10.97 -3.71
CA LYS A 108 -25.55 11.80 -2.85
C LYS A 108 -24.77 10.97 -1.82
N VAL A 109 -25.38 9.94 -1.22
CA VAL A 109 -24.67 8.99 -0.35
C VAL A 109 -23.54 8.31 -1.10
N GLN A 110 -23.83 7.76 -2.29
CA GLN A 110 -22.84 7.10 -3.15
C GLN A 110 -21.67 8.03 -3.49
N LYS A 111 -21.96 9.30 -3.77
CA LYS A 111 -20.93 10.30 -4.02
C LYS A 111 -20.07 10.57 -2.78
N ILE A 112 -20.68 10.72 -1.60
CA ILE A 112 -19.95 10.95 -0.34
C ILE A 112 -19.03 9.78 -0.03
N VAL A 113 -19.52 8.55 -0.16
CA VAL A 113 -18.71 7.34 0.02
C VAL A 113 -17.52 7.38 -0.93
N LYS A 114 -17.76 7.58 -2.23
CA LYS A 114 -16.71 7.65 -3.23
C LYS A 114 -15.66 8.73 -2.91
N ASP A 115 -16.10 9.94 -2.58
CA ASP A 115 -15.20 11.05 -2.26
C ASP A 115 -14.32 10.72 -1.03
N GLN A 116 -14.88 10.09 0.01
CA GLN A 116 -14.12 9.65 1.19
C GLN A 116 -13.14 8.51 0.90
N LEU A 117 -13.52 7.54 0.05
CA LEU A 117 -12.61 6.47 -0.37
C LEU A 117 -11.43 7.05 -1.17
N GLU A 118 -11.70 7.98 -2.09
CA GLU A 118 -10.64 8.66 -2.85
C GLU A 118 -9.71 9.50 -1.96
N GLU A 119 -10.21 10.11 -0.89
CA GLU A 119 -9.38 10.84 0.08
C GLU A 119 -8.46 9.90 0.87
N LEU A 120 -8.96 8.73 1.28
CA LEU A 120 -8.17 7.73 2.00
C LEU A 120 -7.12 7.04 1.14
N GLU A 121 -7.40 6.83 -0.15
CA GLU A 121 -6.43 6.26 -1.10
C GLU A 121 -5.33 7.25 -1.51
N ARG A 122 -5.57 8.56 -1.39
CA ARG A 122 -4.60 9.62 -1.76
C ARG A 122 -3.74 10.10 -0.60
N GLY A 123 -4.16 9.85 0.64
CA GLY A 123 -3.44 10.25 1.87
C GLY A 123 -2.31 9.30 2.22
#